data_AF-A0A535KLD0-F1
#
_entry.id   AF-A0A535KLD0-F1
#
_cell.length_a   1.000
_cell.length_b   1.000
_cell.length_c   1.000
_cell.angle_alpha   90.00
_cell.angle_beta   90.00
_cell.angle_gamma   90.00
#
_symmetry.space_group_name_H-M   'P 1'
#
loop_
_entity.id
_entity.type
_entity.pdbx_description
1 polymer ?
#
loop_
_entity_poly.entity_id
_entity_poly.type
_entity_poly.pdbx_seq_one_letter_code
_entity_poly.pdbx_strand_id
1 'polypeptide(L)'
;MEIRQSWLAALTAMMDVAAVWQAAKAEGKTWTARRMYAIGRHALGDLSQILRASPRFDAADRLSEAEARSIYQDMAEAGAKVDFDVFWDRLKKLRKGYEPYASALSEELLMDLPPWSPVDGRKDNWETTAWEGSAPGESLR
;
A
#
# COMPACT_ATOMS: atom_id res chain seq x y z
N MET A 1 -12.77 -9.46 13.01
CA MET A 1 -11.30 -9.51 12.90
C MET A 1 -10.85 -8.10 12.60
N GLU A 2 -10.31 -7.42 13.61
CA GLU A 2 -9.85 -6.04 13.50
C GLU A 2 -8.59 -5.98 12.63
N ILE A 3 -8.47 -4.98 11.76
CA ILE A 3 -7.19 -4.69 11.10
C ILE A 3 -6.30 -4.08 12.18
N ARG A 4 -5.27 -4.81 12.61
CA ARG A 4 -4.20 -4.22 13.43
C ARG A 4 -3.42 -3.27 12.52
N GLN A 5 -3.61 -1.96 12.70
CA GLN A 5 -2.88 -0.90 12.00
C GLN A 5 -1.40 -0.94 12.42
N SER A 6 -0.65 -1.86 11.81
CA SER A 6 0.78 -2.01 12.04
C SER A 6 1.56 -0.97 11.23
N TRP A 7 2.79 -0.66 11.67
CA TRP A 7 3.68 0.20 10.89
C TRP A 7 3.98 -0.39 9.50
N LEU A 8 4.01 -1.72 9.38
CA LEU A 8 4.20 -2.41 8.12
C LEU A 8 2.98 -2.23 7.21
N ALA A 9 1.79 -2.29 7.79
CA ALA A 9 0.57 -2.08 7.04
C ALA A 9 0.48 -0.65 6.51
N ALA A 10 0.82 0.35 7.35
CA ALA A 10 0.89 1.75 6.94
C ALA A 10 1.92 1.97 5.83
N LEU A 11 3.15 1.45 5.99
CA LEU A 11 4.19 1.57 4.96
C LEU A 11 3.77 0.94 3.64
N THR A 12 3.13 -0.23 3.69
CA THR A 12 2.61 -0.92 2.50
C THR A 12 1.50 -0.12 1.83
N ALA A 13 0.54 0.42 2.59
CA ALA A 13 -0.51 1.28 2.03
C ALA A 13 0.06 2.55 1.38
N MET A 14 1.08 3.18 1.97
CA MET A 14 1.76 4.32 1.35
C MET A 14 2.46 3.94 0.03
N MET A 15 3.03 2.73 -0.04
CA MET A 15 3.61 2.19 -1.28
C MET A 15 2.54 1.89 -2.33
N ASP A 16 1.39 1.33 -1.93
CA ASP A 16 0.24 1.05 -2.78
C ASP A 16 -0.24 2.34 -3.46
N VAL A 17 -0.50 3.40 -2.67
CA VAL A 17 -0.94 4.71 -3.17
C VAL A 17 0.13 5.37 -4.06
N ALA A 18 1.40 5.33 -3.66
CA ALA A 18 2.49 5.87 -4.46
C ALA A 18 2.63 5.14 -5.81
N ALA A 19 2.38 3.83 -5.84
CA ALA A 19 2.39 3.03 -7.06
C ALA A 19 1.20 3.36 -7.97
N VAL A 20 -0.01 3.47 -7.42
CA VAL A 20 -1.23 3.87 -8.16
C VAL A 20 -1.05 5.23 -8.81
N TRP A 21 -0.57 6.23 -8.06
CA TRP A 21 -0.38 7.58 -8.59
C TRP A 21 0.64 7.63 -9.74
N GLN A 22 1.70 6.83 -9.64
CA GLN A 22 2.70 6.71 -10.71
C GLN A 22 2.16 5.96 -11.93
N ALA A 23 1.38 4.90 -11.73
CA ALA A 23 0.78 4.13 -12.81
C ALA A 23 -0.22 4.97 -13.61
N ALA A 24 -1.03 5.80 -12.93
CA ALA A 24 -2.13 6.58 -13.51
C ALA A 24 -1.69 7.80 -14.34
N LYS A 25 -0.42 8.22 -14.24
CA LYS A 25 0.08 9.43 -14.90
C LYS A 25 1.24 9.12 -15.85
N ALA A 26 1.00 9.26 -17.16
CA ALA A 26 2.06 9.25 -18.17
C ALA A 26 3.00 10.46 -18.03
N GLU A 27 2.46 11.64 -17.72
CA GLU A 27 3.19 12.91 -17.64
C GLU A 27 2.64 13.79 -16.50
N GLY A 28 3.49 14.60 -15.84
CA GLY A 28 3.10 15.56 -14.79
C GLY A 28 3.89 15.45 -13.48
N LYS A 29 3.40 16.16 -12.43
CA LYS A 29 4.03 16.25 -11.10
C LYS A 29 3.87 14.94 -10.29
N THR A 30 4.59 13.89 -10.66
CA THR A 30 4.67 12.62 -9.91
C THR A 30 5.90 12.54 -9.02
N TRP A 31 6.64 13.64 -8.85
CA TRP A 31 7.89 13.67 -8.09
C TRP A 31 7.71 13.15 -6.66
N THR A 32 6.67 13.59 -5.96
CA THR A 32 6.40 13.17 -4.58
C THR A 32 6.10 11.67 -4.50
N ALA A 33 5.26 11.15 -5.38
CA ALA A 33 4.94 9.71 -5.41
C ALA A 33 6.18 8.87 -5.76
N ARG A 34 7.00 9.32 -6.72
CA ARG A 34 8.28 8.67 -7.05
C ARG A 34 9.25 8.66 -5.87
N ARG A 35 9.35 9.77 -5.14
CA ARG A 35 10.18 9.87 -3.93
C ARG A 35 9.67 8.98 -2.81
N MET A 36 8.37 9.00 -2.54
CA MET A 36 7.76 8.12 -1.52
C MET A 36 8.02 6.66 -1.85
N TYR A 37 7.78 6.27 -3.11
CA TYR A 37 8.03 4.91 -3.57
C TYR A 37 9.51 4.51 -3.44
N ALA A 38 10.44 5.39 -3.82
CA ALA A 38 11.87 5.12 -3.67
C ALA A 38 12.26 4.93 -2.20
N ILE A 39 11.82 5.84 -1.32
CA ILE A 39 12.12 5.78 0.12
C ILE A 39 11.51 4.50 0.74
N GLY A 40 10.23 4.23 0.48
CA GLY A 40 9.56 3.07 1.05
C GLY A 40 10.12 1.75 0.53
N ARG A 41 10.49 1.67 -0.75
CA ARG A 41 11.19 0.49 -1.30
C ARG A 41 12.54 0.25 -0.62
N HIS A 42 13.33 1.30 -0.39
CA HIS A 42 14.58 1.19 0.35
C HIS A 42 14.34 0.74 1.80
N ALA A 43 13.40 1.35 2.50
CA ALA A 43 13.05 0.95 3.86
C ALA A 43 12.64 -0.53 3.95
N LEU A 44 11.77 -1.01 3.04
CA LEU A 44 11.39 -2.42 2.97
C LEU A 44 12.60 -3.33 2.70
N GLY A 45 13.51 -2.92 1.83
CA GLY A 45 14.75 -3.66 1.54
C GLY A 45 15.69 -3.74 2.74
N ASP A 46 15.94 -2.62 3.40
CA ASP A 46 16.82 -2.55 4.57
C ASP A 46 16.26 -3.34 5.75
N LEU A 47 14.95 -3.23 6.00
CA LEU A 47 14.26 -4.01 7.03
C LEU A 47 14.30 -5.50 6.73
N SER A 48 14.08 -5.89 5.48
CA SER A 48 14.20 -7.29 5.04
C SER A 48 15.61 -7.83 5.28
N GLN A 49 16.65 -7.02 5.02
CA GLN A 49 18.03 -7.40 5.29
C GLN A 49 18.32 -7.55 6.79
N ILE A 50 17.90 -6.60 7.62
CA ILE A 50 18.11 -6.61 9.07
C ILE A 50 17.39 -7.79 9.72
N LEU A 51 16.14 -8.02 9.34
CA LEU A 51 15.29 -9.08 9.88
C LEU A 51 15.52 -10.43 9.19
N ARG A 52 16.42 -10.50 8.20
CA ARG A 52 16.70 -11.71 7.41
C ARG A 52 15.48 -12.29 6.70
N ALA A 53 14.46 -11.45 6.44
CA ALA A 53 13.26 -11.83 5.72
C ALA A 53 13.55 -11.81 4.21
N SER A 54 13.64 -12.99 3.58
CA SER A 54 13.94 -13.09 2.15
C SER A 54 12.70 -12.74 1.30
N PRO A 55 12.80 -11.83 0.30
CA PRO A 55 11.63 -11.40 -0.47
C PRO A 55 10.88 -12.56 -1.14
N ARG A 56 9.55 -12.56 -1.01
CA ARG A 56 8.67 -13.63 -1.50
C ARG A 56 8.04 -13.28 -2.84
N PHE A 57 8.65 -13.75 -3.93
CA PHE A 57 8.17 -13.49 -5.30
C PHE A 57 7.03 -14.44 -5.73
N ASP A 58 6.76 -15.48 -4.94
CA ASP A 58 5.71 -16.47 -5.12
C ASP A 58 4.45 -16.17 -4.30
N ALA A 59 4.44 -15.07 -3.55
CA ALA A 59 3.29 -14.66 -2.74
C ALA A 59 2.05 -14.45 -3.61
N ALA A 60 0.88 -14.76 -3.03
CA ALA A 60 -0.41 -14.57 -3.70
C ALA A 60 -0.60 -13.09 -4.10
N ASP A 61 -1.20 -12.87 -5.27
CA ASP A 61 -1.48 -11.53 -5.77
C ASP A 61 -2.47 -10.82 -4.84
N ARG A 62 -2.05 -9.70 -4.25
CA ARG A 62 -2.85 -8.88 -3.31
C ARG A 62 -3.99 -8.10 -3.98
N LEU A 63 -3.90 -7.83 -5.28
CA LEU A 63 -4.82 -6.95 -6.01
C LEU A 63 -5.37 -7.67 -7.23
N SER A 64 -6.66 -7.97 -7.18
CA SER A 64 -7.39 -8.52 -8.30
C SER A 64 -7.56 -7.48 -9.42
N GLU A 65 -7.85 -7.94 -10.64
CA GLU A 65 -8.17 -7.03 -11.74
C GLU A 65 -9.45 -6.22 -11.48
N ALA A 66 -10.43 -6.80 -10.78
CA ALA A 66 -11.68 -6.12 -10.43
C ALA A 66 -11.44 -4.94 -9.48
N GLU A 67 -10.63 -5.14 -8.42
CA GLU A 67 -10.21 -4.05 -7.53
C GLU A 67 -9.38 -3.00 -8.27
N ALA A 68 -8.49 -3.44 -9.17
CA ALA A 68 -7.70 -2.51 -9.98
C ALA A 68 -8.55 -1.66 -10.91
N ARG A 69 -9.64 -2.21 -11.47
CA ARG A 69 -10.64 -1.47 -12.26
C ARG A 69 -11.34 -0.41 -11.41
N SER A 70 -11.72 -0.74 -10.18
CA SER A 70 -12.33 0.21 -9.25
C SER A 70 -11.37 1.36 -8.95
N ILE A 71 -10.12 1.06 -8.57
CA ILE A 71 -9.09 2.08 -8.30
C ILE A 71 -8.83 2.94 -9.54
N TYR A 72 -8.81 2.33 -10.73
CA TYR A 72 -8.65 3.07 -11.98
C TYR A 72 -9.80 4.05 -12.25
N GLN A 73 -11.05 3.68 -11.93
CA GLN A 73 -12.21 4.56 -12.07
C GLN A 73 -12.07 5.79 -11.16
N ASP A 74 -11.71 5.60 -9.89
CA ASP A 74 -11.45 6.70 -8.95
C ASP A 74 -10.35 7.63 -9.48
N MET A 75 -9.29 7.04 -10.04
CA MET A 75 -8.19 7.80 -10.64
C MET A 75 -8.61 8.52 -11.93
N ALA A 76 -9.48 7.93 -12.75
CA ALA A 76 -10.02 8.55 -13.95
C ALA A 76 -10.88 9.77 -13.61
N GLU A 77 -11.73 9.68 -12.58
CA GLU A 77 -12.47 10.82 -12.04
C GLU A 77 -11.54 11.92 -11.52
N ALA A 78 -10.40 11.55 -10.93
CA ALA A 78 -9.34 12.47 -10.51
C ALA A 78 -8.43 12.96 -11.67
N GLY A 79 -8.74 12.63 -12.93
CA GLY A 79 -8.03 13.10 -14.11
C GLY A 79 -6.80 12.28 -14.53
N ALA A 80 -6.83 10.96 -14.30
CA ALA A 80 -5.86 10.04 -14.91
C ALA A 80 -5.86 10.18 -16.44
N LYS A 81 -4.68 10.02 -17.04
CA LYS A 81 -4.44 10.34 -18.46
C LYS A 81 -4.04 9.13 -19.31
N VAL A 82 -4.21 7.93 -18.78
CA VAL A 82 -3.79 6.68 -19.45
C VAL A 82 -4.94 5.70 -19.48
N ASP A 83 -4.95 4.84 -20.49
CA ASP A 83 -5.90 3.73 -20.57
C ASP A 83 -5.67 2.71 -19.45
N PHE A 84 -6.72 1.97 -19.11
CA PHE A 84 -6.66 0.95 -18.05
C PHE A 84 -5.53 -0.05 -18.27
N ASP A 85 -5.33 -0.56 -19.48
CA ASP A 85 -4.31 -1.58 -19.74
C ASP A 85 -2.89 -1.05 -19.49
N VAL A 86 -2.64 0.22 -19.82
CA VAL A 86 -1.37 0.91 -19.55
C VAL A 86 -1.19 1.15 -18.06
N PHE A 87 -2.24 1.60 -17.37
CA PHE A 87 -2.23 1.72 -15.90
C PHE A 87 -1.94 0.37 -15.24
N TRP A 88 -2.60 -0.69 -15.69
CA TRP A 88 -2.55 -2.00 -15.08
C TRP A 88 -1.18 -2.66 -15.23
N ASP A 89 -0.60 -2.61 -16.44
CA ASP A 89 0.76 -3.09 -16.68
C ASP A 89 1.80 -2.31 -15.85
N ARG A 90 1.67 -0.98 -15.76
CA ARG A 90 2.56 -0.15 -14.93
C ARG A 90 2.43 -0.48 -13.45
N LEU A 91 1.20 -0.63 -12.96
CA LEU A 91 0.94 -0.96 -11.56
C LEU A 91 1.51 -2.33 -11.21
N LYS A 92 1.34 -3.34 -12.06
CA LYS A 92 1.98 -4.67 -11.89
C LYS A 92 3.49 -4.57 -11.78
N LYS A 93 4.14 -3.75 -12.62
CA LYS A 93 5.61 -3.55 -12.59
C LYS A 93 6.07 -2.88 -11.30
N LEU A 94 5.33 -1.88 -10.82
CA LEU A 94 5.63 -1.21 -9.55
C LEU A 94 5.42 -2.16 -8.37
N ARG A 95 4.31 -2.91 -8.33
CA ARG A 95 4.01 -3.89 -7.27
C ARG A 95 5.08 -4.96 -7.11
N LYS A 96 5.61 -5.49 -8.23
CA LYS A 96 6.76 -6.41 -8.25
C LYS A 96 8.03 -5.83 -7.58
N GLY A 97 8.14 -4.51 -7.47
CA GLY A 97 9.28 -3.85 -6.88
C GLY A 97 9.28 -3.78 -5.34
N TYR A 98 8.14 -3.96 -4.68
CA TYR A 98 8.03 -3.82 -3.22
C TYR A 98 7.19 -4.90 -2.52
N GLU A 99 6.14 -5.45 -3.15
CA GLU A 99 5.26 -6.43 -2.51
C GLU A 99 5.97 -7.71 -2.05
N PRO A 100 6.99 -8.23 -2.76
CA PRO A 100 7.76 -9.38 -2.26
C PRO A 100 8.43 -9.12 -0.91
N TYR A 101 8.90 -7.90 -0.69
CA TYR A 101 9.54 -7.48 0.57
C TYR A 101 8.50 -7.29 1.67
N ALA A 102 7.38 -6.62 1.36
CA ALA A 102 6.28 -6.46 2.30
C ALA A 102 5.71 -7.82 2.74
N SER A 103 5.58 -8.77 1.82
CA SER A 103 5.08 -10.13 2.11
C SER A 103 6.04 -10.91 3.01
N ALA A 104 7.35 -10.82 2.76
CA ALA A 104 8.35 -11.45 3.61
C ALA A 104 8.33 -10.89 5.04
N LEU A 105 8.24 -9.56 5.18
CA LEU A 105 8.15 -8.89 6.48
C LEU A 105 6.84 -9.21 7.21
N SER A 106 5.74 -9.35 6.46
CA SER A 106 4.43 -9.71 7.01
C SER A 106 4.47 -11.06 7.71
N GLU A 107 5.11 -12.05 7.08
CA GLU A 107 5.29 -13.38 7.64
C GLU A 107 6.27 -13.38 8.81
N GLU A 108 7.44 -12.75 8.66
CA GLU A 108 8.48 -12.70 9.70
C GLU A 108 7.97 -12.00 10.99
N LEU A 109 7.15 -10.96 10.85
CA LEU A 109 6.67 -10.15 11.96
C LEU A 109 5.26 -10.52 12.42
N LEU A 110 4.58 -11.46 11.75
CA LEU A 110 3.18 -11.82 11.97
C LEU A 110 2.25 -10.59 11.89
N MET A 111 2.51 -9.69 10.94
CA MET A 111 1.77 -8.46 10.71
C MET A 111 1.01 -8.54 9.38
N ASP A 112 -0.32 -8.52 9.43
CA ASP A 112 -1.14 -8.54 8.22
C ASP A 112 -0.88 -7.31 7.35
N LEU A 113 -0.85 -7.52 6.03
CA LEU A 113 -0.78 -6.44 5.05
C LEU A 113 -2.17 -5.84 4.80
N PRO A 114 -2.26 -4.55 4.43
CA PRO A 114 -3.54 -3.89 4.20
C PRO A 114 -4.19 -4.46 2.94
N PRO A 115 -5.52 -4.57 2.91
CA PRO A 115 -6.25 -4.82 1.67
C PRO A 115 -6.19 -3.59 0.76
N TRP A 116 -6.38 -3.78 -0.54
CA TRP A 116 -6.43 -2.69 -1.52
C TRP A 116 -7.77 -1.93 -1.51
N SER A 117 -8.83 -2.55 -1.01
CA SER A 117 -10.15 -1.95 -0.87
C SER A 117 -10.72 -2.21 0.53
N PRO A 118 -11.62 -1.34 1.02
CA PRO A 118 -12.31 -1.58 2.27
C PRO A 118 -12.99 -2.95 2.26
N VAL A 119 -12.88 -3.68 3.36
CA VAL A 119 -13.57 -4.97 3.52
C VAL A 119 -14.85 -4.72 4.32
N ASP A 120 -15.98 -5.06 3.73
CA ASP A 120 -17.31 -4.85 4.32
C ASP A 120 -17.38 -5.38 5.77
N GLY A 121 -17.96 -4.56 6.65
CA GLY A 121 -18.17 -4.91 8.05
C GLY A 121 -16.95 -4.77 8.98
N ARG A 122 -15.81 -4.27 8.49
CA ARG A 122 -14.66 -3.94 9.35
C ARG A 122 -14.69 -2.45 9.74
N LYS A 123 -14.47 -2.17 11.03
CA LYS A 123 -14.25 -0.81 11.53
C LYS A 123 -12.77 -0.46 11.41
N ASP A 124 -12.47 0.72 10.87
CA ASP A 124 -11.11 1.25 10.87
C ASP A 124 -10.74 1.72 12.28
N ASN A 125 -9.70 1.14 12.88
CA ASN A 125 -9.26 1.45 14.24
C ASN A 125 -8.36 2.70 14.32
N TRP A 126 -8.54 3.67 13.42
CA TRP A 126 -7.68 4.86 13.32
C TRP A 126 -7.92 5.88 14.44
N GLU A 127 -9.01 5.75 15.19
CA GLU A 127 -9.41 6.64 16.29
C GLU A 127 -8.79 6.27 17.66
N THR A 128 -7.98 5.22 17.74
CA THR A 128 -7.33 4.83 19.00
C THR A 128 -5.85 4.54 18.79
N THR A 129 -4.98 5.28 19.49
CA THR A 129 -3.58 4.88 19.66
C THR A 129 -3.39 4.07 20.94
N ALA A 130 -2.36 3.23 21.01
CA ALA A 130 -2.02 2.47 22.22
C ALA A 130 -1.71 3.35 23.44
N TRP A 131 -1.48 4.66 23.22
CA TRP A 131 -1.14 5.65 24.24
C TRP A 131 -2.34 6.55 24.62
N GLU A 132 -3.42 6.54 23.83
CA GLU A 132 -4.71 7.16 24.15
C GLU A 132 -5.60 6.11 24.81
N GLY A 133 -5.43 5.89 26.12
CA GLY A 133 -6.27 4.93 26.84
C GLY A 133 -7.76 5.24 26.66
N SER A 134 -8.53 4.34 26.03
CA SER A 134 -10.01 4.31 25.87
C SER A 134 -10.79 5.62 25.63
N ALA A 135 -10.14 6.73 25.33
CA ALA A 135 -10.76 8.03 25.11
C ALA A 135 -10.45 8.48 23.68
N PRO A 136 -11.36 8.22 22.72
CA PRO A 136 -11.20 8.67 21.35
C PRO A 136 -11.42 10.19 21.24
N GLY A 137 -10.54 10.89 20.53
CA GLY A 137 -10.93 12.06 19.75
C GLY A 137 -10.94 13.44 20.39
N GLU A 138 -10.11 13.73 21.41
CA GLU A 138 -9.94 15.12 21.88
C GLU A 138 -8.81 15.89 21.15
N SER A 139 -7.94 15.20 20.41
CA SER A 139 -6.72 15.81 19.82
C SER A 139 -6.88 16.42 18.42
N LEU A 140 -8.09 16.46 17.86
CA LEU A 140 -8.35 16.97 16.50
C LEU A 140 -9.27 18.21 16.47
N ARG A 141 -9.36 18.97 17.57
CA ARG A 141 -10.06 20.26 17.61
C ARG A 141 -9.11 21.44 17.53
#